data_AF-N1PEV4-F1
#
_entry.id   AF-N1PEV4-F1
#
_cell.length_a   1.000
_cell.length_b   1.000
_cell.length_c   1.000
_cell.angle_alpha   90.00
_cell.angle_beta   90.00
_cell.angle_gamma   90.00
#
_symmetry.space_group_name_H-M   'P 1'
#
loop_
_entity.id
_entity.type
_entity.pdbx_description
1 polymer ?
#
loop_
_entity_poly.entity_id
_entity_poly.type
_entity_poly.pdbx_seq_one_letter_code
_entity_poly.pdbx_strand_id
1 'polypeptide(L)'
;MENIYVAESGANGTIHIDEFDGHKSKAALNGTHDISNDRALTILIVGAGIGGLTTAIALRQAGHMQWHFTPAGHLRRRLRLKSDVGQGNVIRSMNMRGSSKIWQHPWHLAHRIHLHDTLKRTATSKGGQGSACELHMGSRIRDVDELKGMITLETGETVTGDVVIGADGVHSVARNSIDSNAQPFGCGKSAFRFLIPKGAIKNDPITSRLVDDEGELKIWYGEDRRIAWVLLDMDEIPVWNKHRLALIGDAAHPFLPHQGQGAGAAIEDAAALAVVLPLGTQPAEVPQRLSLYDTIRHARATRIQHLSRIIGGDDLHKKQELDMFGFTSYNFGHDEFDNSAQKFREYLWSLNEKKYSRMPLAFGPMPGPRQDHFGRPRNGSSSTFVTASIQFKTSATALRTLFPPGREGYAFSKPGTVAYASFSCTALNKMAWLGGGGYNHIGLYIHGVEYTYKGAYMPILFESLADPIVSVREELGMPKLFSTVEIARGEKSYHARTGWRGVNWGTFSLSGLSEAALSVTSMTGSDDEGILVHRYIPSVGRENKGKTEADYAVFDKFSEAVPQARVTRTLVAEEAEFSIDGLSWDELPTLHHVISRLAGLPVYEIVGAKVVEGTGVSDVGSAKPC
;
A
#
# COMPACT_ATOMS: atom_id res chain seq x y z
N MET A 1 7.25 -0.14 -27.06
CA MET A 1 7.97 -1.09 -27.92
C MET A 1 8.12 -2.39 -27.17
N GLU A 2 8.11 -3.49 -27.91
CA GLU A 2 7.77 -4.86 -27.55
C GLU A 2 8.61 -5.45 -26.41
N ASN A 3 8.19 -6.62 -25.88
CA ASN A 3 9.05 -7.74 -25.45
C ASN A 3 8.45 -8.54 -24.27
N ILE A 4 7.38 -9.29 -24.53
CA ILE A 4 7.09 -10.51 -23.76
C ILE A 4 7.34 -11.66 -24.72
N TYR A 5 8.36 -12.47 -24.42
CA TYR A 5 8.76 -13.63 -25.22
C TYR A 5 8.22 -14.91 -24.58
N VAL A 6 7.43 -15.70 -25.31
CA VAL A 6 6.91 -17.01 -24.84
C VAL A 6 7.22 -18.08 -25.89
N ALA A 7 7.55 -19.33 -25.51
CA ALA A 7 7.83 -20.43 -26.46
C ALA A 7 7.01 -21.71 -26.18
N GLU A 8 6.48 -22.37 -27.22
CA GLU A 8 5.47 -23.46 -27.12
C GLU A 8 5.78 -24.71 -27.99
N SER A 9 5.10 -25.83 -27.67
CA SER A 9 4.77 -26.98 -28.55
C SER A 9 3.24 -27.20 -28.59
N GLY A 10 2.62 -27.25 -29.79
CA GLY A 10 1.23 -26.78 -29.99
C GLY A 10 0.07 -27.77 -30.18
N ALA A 11 -1.16 -27.23 -30.35
CA ALA A 11 -2.25 -27.58 -31.31
C ALA A 11 -3.60 -26.89 -30.97
N ASN A 12 -4.35 -26.43 -32.00
CA ASN A 12 -5.43 -25.41 -32.00
C ASN A 12 -6.89 -25.87 -31.75
N GLY A 13 -7.73 -24.96 -31.18
CA GLY A 13 -9.21 -24.93 -31.24
C GLY A 13 -9.85 -23.66 -30.62
N THR A 14 -10.99 -23.18 -31.14
CA THR A 14 -11.52 -21.80 -30.91
C THR A 14 -12.74 -21.72 -29.96
N ILE A 15 -12.74 -20.77 -29.00
CA ILE A 15 -13.89 -20.28 -28.19
C ILE A 15 -13.77 -18.74 -28.01
N HIS A 16 -14.85 -17.96 -28.10
CA HIS A 16 -14.83 -16.49 -27.97
C HIS A 16 -14.92 -16.00 -26.52
N ILE A 17 -14.20 -14.91 -26.19
CA ILE A 17 -14.33 -14.11 -24.95
C ILE A 17 -14.60 -12.68 -25.40
N ASP A 18 -15.66 -12.06 -24.88
CA ASP A 18 -15.97 -10.63 -25.10
C ASP A 18 -15.34 -9.73 -24.02
N GLU A 19 -15.01 -8.51 -24.42
CA GLU A 19 -14.42 -7.45 -23.59
C GLU A 19 -15.39 -6.99 -22.48
N PHE A 20 -14.87 -6.74 -21.27
CA PHE A 20 -15.66 -6.28 -20.12
C PHE A 20 -15.36 -4.84 -19.74
N ASP A 21 -16.43 -4.15 -19.35
CA ASP A 21 -16.57 -2.73 -19.05
C ASP A 21 -15.90 -2.34 -17.72
N GLY A 22 -15.02 -1.35 -17.80
CA GLY A 22 -14.16 -0.91 -16.72
C GLY A 22 -14.81 0.14 -15.85
N HIS A 23 -15.24 -0.25 -14.64
CA HIS A 23 -15.54 0.73 -13.61
C HIS A 23 -15.00 0.33 -12.22
N LYS A 24 -14.13 1.25 -11.72
CA LYS A 24 -13.67 1.46 -10.33
C LYS A 24 -12.46 0.65 -9.85
N SER A 25 -11.25 1.19 -10.09
CA SER A 25 -10.24 1.48 -9.07
C SER A 25 -8.95 1.96 -9.76
N LYS A 26 -8.79 3.28 -9.91
CA LYS A 26 -7.68 3.90 -10.66
C LYS A 26 -6.53 4.43 -9.78
N ALA A 27 -6.54 4.25 -8.46
CA ALA A 27 -5.56 4.93 -7.61
C ALA A 27 -5.32 4.18 -6.30
N ALA A 28 -4.17 3.51 -6.17
CA ALA A 28 -3.65 3.13 -4.86
C ALA A 28 -2.14 2.78 -4.86
N LEU A 29 -1.60 2.22 -5.95
CA LEU A 29 -0.22 1.69 -5.93
C LEU A 29 0.83 2.61 -6.55
N ASN A 30 0.44 3.50 -7.47
CA ASN A 30 1.36 4.44 -8.11
C ASN A 30 1.19 5.83 -7.48
N GLY A 31 1.80 6.07 -6.32
CA GLY A 31 1.81 7.42 -5.75
C GLY A 31 2.54 8.37 -6.69
N THR A 32 1.84 9.38 -7.20
CA THR A 32 2.35 10.56 -7.94
C THR A 32 3.57 10.34 -8.86
N HIS A 33 3.69 9.17 -9.49
CA HIS A 33 4.74 8.91 -10.47
C HIS A 33 4.21 9.30 -11.83
N ASP A 34 4.92 10.20 -12.51
CA ASP A 34 4.64 10.56 -13.88
C ASP A 34 4.98 9.37 -14.78
N ILE A 35 3.94 8.59 -15.10
CA ILE A 35 3.97 7.35 -15.89
C ILE A 35 4.42 7.61 -17.35
N SER A 36 4.55 8.88 -17.77
CA SER A 36 4.89 9.24 -19.15
C SER A 36 6.31 8.86 -19.57
N ASN A 37 7.20 8.59 -18.61
CA ASN A 37 8.61 8.21 -18.83
C ASN A 37 8.99 6.80 -18.33
N ASP A 38 8.05 5.99 -17.90
CA ASP A 38 8.33 4.66 -17.35
C ASP A 38 8.74 3.66 -18.44
N ARG A 39 9.98 3.17 -18.36
CA ARG A 39 10.47 2.07 -19.22
C ARG A 39 9.81 0.76 -18.79
N ALA A 40 9.20 0.06 -19.75
CA ALA A 40 8.76 -1.32 -19.55
C ALA A 40 9.96 -2.28 -19.47
N LEU A 41 9.87 -3.27 -18.58
CA LEU A 41 10.83 -4.38 -18.50
C LEU A 41 10.70 -5.27 -19.74
N THR A 42 11.84 -5.75 -20.26
CA THR A 42 11.88 -6.86 -21.23
C THR A 42 11.80 -8.17 -20.46
N ILE A 43 10.76 -8.98 -20.68
CA ILE A 43 10.51 -10.20 -19.91
C ILE A 43 10.54 -11.43 -20.82
N LEU A 44 11.38 -12.41 -20.46
CA LEU A 44 11.50 -13.68 -21.14
C LEU A 44 10.74 -14.75 -20.35
N ILE A 45 9.80 -15.44 -20.96
CA ILE A 45 9.03 -16.54 -20.34
C ILE A 45 9.37 -17.85 -21.04
N VAL A 46 10.06 -18.72 -20.32
CA VAL A 46 10.49 -20.03 -20.80
C VAL A 46 9.37 -21.03 -20.57
N GLY A 47 8.53 -21.24 -21.59
CA GLY A 47 7.44 -22.23 -21.58
C GLY A 47 6.05 -21.61 -21.71
N ALA A 48 5.27 -22.08 -22.69
CA ALA A 48 3.91 -21.64 -22.97
C ALA A 48 2.85 -22.57 -22.36
N GLY A 49 3.10 -23.11 -21.17
CA GLY A 49 2.08 -23.85 -20.41
C GLY A 49 0.98 -22.94 -19.88
N ILE A 50 0.10 -23.48 -19.04
CA ILE A 50 -0.91 -22.66 -18.34
C ILE A 50 -0.23 -21.54 -17.52
N GLY A 51 0.82 -21.88 -16.76
CA GLY A 51 1.58 -20.90 -15.97
C GLY A 51 2.17 -19.79 -16.84
N GLY A 52 3.01 -20.14 -17.83
CA GLY A 52 3.70 -19.13 -18.65
C GLY A 52 2.76 -18.24 -19.47
N LEU A 53 1.69 -18.79 -20.05
CA LEU A 53 0.69 -17.97 -20.77
C LEU A 53 -0.10 -17.06 -19.82
N THR A 54 -0.43 -17.55 -18.61
CA THR A 54 -1.08 -16.72 -17.60
C THR A 54 -0.15 -15.59 -17.16
N THR A 55 1.13 -15.88 -16.92
CA THR A 55 2.15 -14.88 -16.58
C THR A 55 2.34 -13.84 -17.70
N ALA A 56 2.29 -14.25 -18.96
CA ALA A 56 2.35 -13.32 -20.10
C ALA A 56 1.16 -12.34 -20.10
N ILE A 57 -0.06 -12.86 -19.90
CA ILE A 57 -1.27 -12.03 -19.74
C ILE A 57 -1.11 -11.13 -18.51
N ALA A 58 -0.54 -11.67 -17.45
CA ALA A 58 -0.42 -11.02 -16.17
C ALA A 58 0.42 -9.76 -16.19
N LEU A 59 1.64 -9.92 -16.68
CA LEU A 59 2.62 -8.85 -16.75
C LEU A 59 2.23 -7.83 -17.80
N ARG A 60 1.56 -8.26 -18.89
CA ARG A 60 0.94 -7.35 -19.86
C ARG A 60 -0.10 -6.42 -19.20
N GLN A 61 -0.86 -6.93 -18.24
CA GLN A 61 -1.90 -6.18 -17.53
C GLN A 61 -1.38 -5.42 -16.29
N ALA A 62 -0.17 -5.72 -15.79
CA ALA A 62 0.40 -5.14 -14.55
C ALA A 62 0.61 -3.61 -14.55
N GLY A 63 0.43 -2.93 -15.70
CA GLY A 63 0.40 -1.47 -15.82
C GLY A 63 -1.00 -0.84 -15.93
N HIS A 64 -2.04 -1.65 -16.03
CA HIS A 64 -3.41 -1.25 -16.28
C HIS A 64 -4.35 -2.16 -15.44
N MET A 65 -4.66 -1.74 -14.22
CA MET A 65 -5.30 -2.59 -13.21
C MET A 65 -6.76 -2.97 -13.53
N GLN A 66 -7.05 -4.26 -13.70
CA GLN A 66 -7.85 -5.10 -12.79
C GLN A 66 -7.89 -6.57 -13.26
N TRP A 67 -7.63 -7.51 -12.35
CA TRP A 67 -7.86 -8.94 -12.59
C TRP A 67 -9.28 -9.32 -12.21
N HIS A 68 -10.12 -9.61 -13.21
CA HIS A 68 -11.40 -10.25 -13.01
C HIS A 68 -11.50 -11.44 -13.96
N PHE A 69 -11.44 -12.66 -13.43
CA PHE A 69 -11.87 -13.84 -14.19
C PHE A 69 -13.41 -13.84 -14.23
N THR A 70 -13.97 -13.25 -15.29
CA THR A 70 -15.38 -13.45 -15.65
C THR A 70 -15.44 -14.25 -16.94
N PRO A 71 -15.89 -15.51 -16.91
CA PRO A 71 -16.17 -16.24 -18.14
C PRO A 71 -17.46 -15.70 -18.77
N ALA A 72 -17.36 -15.28 -20.03
CA ALA A 72 -18.49 -15.30 -20.93
C ALA A 72 -19.00 -16.75 -21.06
N GLY A 73 -20.33 -16.93 -20.95
CA GLY A 73 -20.99 -18.21 -21.17
C GLY A 73 -21.31 -18.97 -19.89
N HIS A 74 -22.54 -18.78 -19.41
CA HIS A 74 -23.18 -19.63 -18.40
C HIS A 74 -23.29 -21.09 -18.88
N LEU A 75 -22.24 -21.89 -18.72
CA LEU A 75 -22.37 -23.35 -18.67
C LEU A 75 -22.53 -23.77 -17.21
N ARG A 76 -23.79 -23.77 -16.76
CA ARG A 76 -24.26 -24.18 -15.43
C ARG A 76 -23.98 -25.67 -15.15
N ARG A 77 -22.71 -26.05 -14.99
CA ARG A 77 -22.29 -27.46 -14.83
C ARG A 77 -22.52 -27.96 -13.40
N ARG A 78 -22.95 -29.22 -13.29
CA ARG A 78 -23.38 -29.89 -12.06
C ARG A 78 -22.30 -30.90 -11.64
N LEU A 79 -21.36 -30.49 -10.79
CA LEU A 79 -20.37 -31.46 -10.26
C LEU A 79 -21.07 -32.41 -9.27
N ARG A 80 -21.32 -33.66 -9.67
CA ARG A 80 -21.70 -34.76 -8.77
C ARG A 80 -20.57 -35.77 -8.68
N LEU A 81 -19.86 -35.78 -7.55
CA LEU A 81 -18.97 -36.87 -7.18
C LEU A 81 -19.83 -38.10 -6.86
N LYS A 82 -19.58 -39.22 -7.51
CA LYS A 82 -20.11 -40.54 -7.16
C LYS A 82 -18.91 -41.45 -6.94
N SER A 83 -18.77 -42.00 -5.75
CA SER A 83 -17.78 -43.03 -5.41
C SER A 83 -18.43 -44.40 -5.30
N ASP A 84 -17.71 -45.42 -5.78
CA ASP A 84 -18.11 -46.83 -5.88
C ASP A 84 -16.99 -47.69 -5.31
N VAL A 85 -17.34 -48.74 -4.54
CA VAL A 85 -16.43 -49.82 -4.13
C VAL A 85 -16.97 -51.11 -4.77
N GLY A 86 -16.57 -51.35 -6.03
CA GLY A 86 -16.71 -52.63 -6.73
C GLY A 86 -18.12 -53.18 -7.04
N GLN A 87 -19.20 -52.65 -6.46
CA GLN A 87 -20.57 -53.19 -6.59
C GLN A 87 -21.59 -52.24 -7.26
N GLY A 88 -21.19 -51.02 -7.62
CA GLY A 88 -22.07 -50.04 -8.29
C GLY A 88 -22.90 -49.16 -7.35
N ASN A 89 -22.67 -49.22 -6.03
CA ASN A 89 -23.42 -48.46 -5.03
C ASN A 89 -22.84 -47.06 -4.83
N VAL A 90 -23.70 -46.03 -4.85
CA VAL A 90 -23.28 -44.63 -4.66
C VAL A 90 -22.99 -44.36 -3.18
N ILE A 91 -21.73 -44.13 -2.83
CA ILE A 91 -21.30 -43.87 -1.44
C ILE A 91 -21.53 -42.41 -1.04
N ARG A 92 -21.36 -41.47 -1.97
CA ARG A 92 -21.55 -40.03 -1.73
C ARG A 92 -22.06 -39.36 -2.99
N SER A 93 -22.95 -38.38 -2.83
CA SER A 93 -23.34 -37.44 -3.88
C SER A 93 -23.42 -36.03 -3.30
N MET A 94 -22.74 -35.08 -3.94
CA MET A 94 -22.72 -33.67 -3.50
C MET A 94 -23.16 -32.78 -4.65
N ASN A 95 -24.00 -31.78 -4.36
CA ASN A 95 -24.36 -30.73 -5.31
C ASN A 95 -23.58 -29.46 -4.96
N MET A 96 -22.60 -29.11 -5.80
CA MET A 96 -21.72 -27.98 -5.53
C MET A 96 -22.37 -26.60 -5.76
N ARG A 97 -23.59 -26.48 -6.30
CA ARG A 97 -24.18 -25.18 -6.66
C ARG A 97 -24.45 -24.25 -5.47
N GLY A 98 -24.86 -24.81 -4.34
CA GLY A 98 -25.14 -24.05 -3.12
C GLY A 98 -23.85 -23.77 -2.35
N SER A 99 -23.04 -24.81 -2.17
CA SER A 99 -21.78 -24.75 -1.42
C SER A 99 -20.69 -23.94 -2.12
N SER A 100 -20.73 -23.76 -3.45
CA SER A 100 -19.75 -22.92 -4.16
C SER A 100 -20.00 -21.41 -4.00
N LYS A 101 -21.15 -20.99 -3.46
CA LYS A 101 -21.47 -19.56 -3.26
C LYS A 101 -20.63 -18.90 -2.15
N ILE A 102 -19.97 -19.70 -1.32
CA ILE A 102 -19.04 -19.19 -0.30
C ILE A 102 -17.74 -18.66 -0.94
N TRP A 103 -17.45 -19.08 -2.18
CA TRP A 103 -16.27 -18.64 -2.93
C TRP A 103 -16.64 -17.48 -3.86
N GLN A 104 -15.74 -16.51 -3.96
CA GLN A 104 -15.92 -15.33 -4.79
C GLN A 104 -16.14 -15.66 -6.27
N HIS A 105 -15.49 -16.73 -6.75
CA HIS A 105 -15.54 -17.16 -8.15
C HIS A 105 -15.99 -18.62 -8.30
N PRO A 106 -16.67 -18.95 -9.41
CA PRO A 106 -17.11 -20.32 -9.67
C PRO A 106 -15.94 -21.26 -9.93
N TRP A 107 -16.07 -22.50 -9.46
CA TRP A 107 -15.14 -23.57 -9.82
C TRP A 107 -15.33 -24.01 -11.28
N HIS A 108 -14.22 -24.20 -11.99
CA HIS A 108 -14.22 -24.62 -13.37
C HIS A 108 -13.58 -25.99 -13.58
N LEU A 109 -14.30 -26.87 -14.29
CA LEU A 109 -13.75 -28.08 -14.88
C LEU A 109 -13.68 -27.87 -16.40
N ALA A 110 -12.45 -27.69 -16.89
CA ALA A 110 -12.17 -27.40 -18.30
C ALA A 110 -11.26 -28.46 -18.93
N HIS A 111 -11.39 -28.63 -20.25
CA HIS A 111 -10.44 -29.41 -21.02
C HIS A 111 -9.15 -28.59 -21.19
N ARG A 112 -7.98 -29.19 -20.88
CA ARG A 112 -6.69 -28.48 -20.85
C ARG A 112 -6.40 -27.74 -22.16
N ILE A 113 -6.65 -28.40 -23.31
CA ILE A 113 -6.38 -27.82 -24.64
C ILE A 113 -7.21 -26.55 -24.83
N HIS A 114 -8.50 -26.57 -24.50
CA HIS A 114 -9.35 -25.38 -24.67
C HIS A 114 -8.94 -24.23 -23.75
N LEU A 115 -8.56 -24.53 -22.50
CA LEU A 115 -8.05 -23.52 -21.58
C LEU A 115 -6.76 -22.91 -22.12
N HIS A 116 -5.83 -23.76 -22.53
CA HIS A 116 -4.54 -23.35 -23.10
C HIS A 116 -4.70 -22.51 -24.37
N ASP A 117 -5.50 -22.94 -25.35
CA ASP A 117 -5.77 -22.20 -26.58
C ASP A 117 -6.38 -20.81 -26.31
N THR A 118 -7.20 -20.72 -25.27
CA THR A 118 -7.84 -19.47 -24.86
C THR A 118 -6.83 -18.53 -24.22
N LEU A 119 -5.98 -19.04 -23.32
CA LEU A 119 -4.88 -18.27 -22.74
C LEU A 119 -3.90 -17.79 -23.82
N LYS A 120 -3.54 -18.68 -24.76
CA LYS A 120 -2.67 -18.37 -25.90
C LYS A 120 -3.22 -17.23 -26.73
N ARG A 121 -4.48 -17.33 -27.15
CA ARG A 121 -5.15 -16.27 -27.92
C ARG A 121 -5.24 -14.96 -27.15
N THR A 122 -5.47 -15.02 -25.84
CA THR A 122 -5.54 -13.82 -24.99
C THR A 122 -4.17 -13.15 -24.86
N ALA A 123 -3.11 -13.93 -24.64
CA ALA A 123 -1.74 -13.44 -24.55
C ALA A 123 -1.27 -12.75 -25.84
N THR A 124 -1.61 -13.31 -27.01
CA THR A 124 -1.15 -12.83 -28.32
C THR A 124 -2.12 -11.88 -29.03
N SER A 125 -3.33 -11.67 -28.49
CA SER A 125 -4.30 -10.75 -29.06
C SER A 125 -3.78 -9.31 -29.05
N LYS A 126 -3.93 -8.60 -30.16
CA LYS A 126 -3.64 -7.15 -30.25
C LYS A 126 -4.69 -6.29 -29.54
N GLY A 127 -5.87 -6.84 -29.25
CA GLY A 127 -6.89 -6.19 -28.41
C GLY A 127 -6.60 -6.35 -26.92
N GLY A 128 -7.16 -5.46 -26.09
CA GLY A 128 -6.94 -5.44 -24.63
C GLY A 128 -5.82 -4.50 -24.17
N GLN A 129 -5.65 -4.38 -22.85
CA GLN A 129 -4.66 -3.50 -22.22
C GLN A 129 -3.23 -4.05 -22.36
N GLY A 130 -2.25 -3.19 -22.62
CA GLY A 130 -0.83 -3.56 -22.83
C GLY A 130 -0.55 -4.17 -24.20
N SER A 131 0.74 -4.33 -24.53
CA SER A 131 1.20 -4.89 -25.81
C SER A 131 0.99 -6.41 -25.91
N ALA A 132 0.60 -6.89 -27.08
CA ALA A 132 0.51 -8.32 -27.35
C ALA A 132 1.85 -9.03 -27.11
N CYS A 133 1.79 -10.24 -26.55
CA CYS A 133 2.95 -11.10 -26.37
C CYS A 133 3.41 -11.66 -27.72
N GLU A 134 4.73 -11.76 -27.91
CA GLU A 134 5.33 -12.47 -29.03
C GLU A 134 5.56 -13.94 -28.65
N LEU A 135 5.06 -14.85 -29.49
CA LEU A 135 5.11 -16.28 -29.23
C LEU A 135 6.01 -16.98 -30.25
N HIS A 136 7.14 -17.49 -29.79
CA HIS A 136 8.15 -18.18 -30.59
C HIS A 136 8.01 -19.69 -30.44
N MET A 137 7.26 -20.29 -31.35
CA MET A 137 7.08 -21.74 -31.42
C MET A 137 8.38 -22.45 -31.81
N GLY A 138 8.61 -23.66 -31.30
CA GLY A 138 9.75 -24.48 -31.73
C GLY A 138 11.13 -24.02 -31.23
N SER A 139 11.17 -22.97 -30.42
CA SER A 139 12.39 -22.46 -29.79
C SER A 139 12.72 -23.25 -28.51
N ARG A 140 13.40 -24.38 -28.64
CA ARG A 140 13.86 -25.18 -27.50
C ARG A 140 14.96 -24.45 -26.75
N ILE A 141 14.80 -24.31 -25.43
CA ILE A 141 15.80 -23.68 -24.55
C ILE A 141 16.83 -24.72 -24.14
N ARG A 142 18.10 -24.40 -24.33
CA ARG A 142 19.25 -25.20 -23.91
C ARG A 142 19.76 -24.80 -22.53
N ASP A 143 19.82 -23.50 -22.26
CA ASP A 143 20.43 -22.96 -21.04
C ASP A 143 19.85 -21.60 -20.65
N VAL A 144 19.94 -21.27 -19.36
CA VAL A 144 19.51 -19.98 -18.78
C VAL A 144 20.63 -19.42 -17.91
N ASP A 145 21.11 -18.22 -18.24
CA ASP A 145 22.05 -17.45 -17.43
C ASP A 145 21.23 -16.43 -16.60
N GLU A 146 21.00 -16.78 -15.35
CA GLU A 146 20.17 -16.02 -14.42
C GLU A 146 20.78 -14.65 -14.04
N LEU A 147 22.12 -14.55 -14.11
CA LEU A 147 22.83 -13.32 -13.76
C LEU A 147 22.66 -12.27 -14.87
N LYS A 148 22.79 -12.70 -16.14
CA LYS A 148 22.62 -11.83 -17.31
C LYS A 148 21.15 -11.66 -17.72
N GLY A 149 20.25 -12.51 -17.22
CA GLY A 149 18.86 -12.54 -17.68
C GLY A 149 18.79 -13.02 -19.13
N MET A 150 19.56 -14.05 -19.47
CA MET A 150 19.74 -14.51 -20.84
C MET A 150 19.30 -15.96 -20.99
N ILE A 151 18.63 -16.26 -22.10
CA ILE A 151 18.32 -17.64 -22.51
C ILE A 151 19.14 -18.00 -23.74
N THR A 152 19.53 -19.26 -23.85
CA THR A 152 20.20 -19.79 -25.04
C THR A 152 19.36 -20.89 -25.66
N LEU A 153 19.09 -20.79 -26.97
CA LEU A 153 18.34 -21.79 -27.72
C LEU A 153 19.23 -22.98 -28.12
N GLU A 154 18.63 -24.11 -28.48
CA GLU A 154 19.36 -25.27 -29.04
C GLU A 154 20.12 -24.91 -30.33
N THR A 155 19.64 -23.91 -31.08
CA THR A 155 20.30 -23.37 -32.28
C THR A 155 21.61 -22.63 -31.97
N GLY A 156 21.86 -22.30 -30.70
CA GLY A 156 22.98 -21.47 -30.25
C GLY A 156 22.67 -19.96 -30.19
N GLU A 157 21.50 -19.54 -30.68
CA GLU A 157 21.02 -18.16 -30.55
C GLU A 157 20.80 -17.79 -29.07
N THR A 158 21.12 -16.55 -28.70
CA THR A 158 20.92 -16.03 -27.35
C THR A 158 19.97 -14.85 -27.35
N VAL A 159 19.11 -14.78 -26.33
CA VAL A 159 18.15 -13.69 -26.13
C VAL A 159 18.28 -13.17 -24.71
N THR A 160 18.35 -11.85 -24.53
CA THR A 160 18.52 -11.19 -23.23
C THR A 160 17.27 -10.41 -22.84
N GLY A 161 17.01 -10.37 -21.53
CA GLY A 161 15.93 -9.61 -20.93
C GLY A 161 16.29 -9.06 -19.56
N ASP A 162 15.41 -8.21 -19.04
CA ASP A 162 15.52 -7.68 -17.69
C ASP A 162 15.09 -8.74 -16.65
N VAL A 163 14.17 -9.64 -17.03
CA VAL A 163 13.62 -10.73 -16.21
C VAL A 163 13.50 -12.02 -17.04
N VAL A 164 13.79 -13.17 -16.42
CA VAL A 164 13.50 -14.51 -16.98
C VAL A 164 12.55 -15.26 -16.05
N ILE A 165 11.48 -15.82 -16.59
CA ILE A 165 10.51 -16.64 -15.88
C ILE A 165 10.59 -18.08 -16.40
N GLY A 166 11.02 -19.02 -15.56
CA GLY A 166 11.05 -20.45 -15.85
C GLY A 166 9.66 -21.08 -15.62
N ALA A 167 8.94 -21.37 -16.71
CA ALA A 167 7.60 -21.94 -16.73
C ALA A 167 7.53 -23.22 -17.60
N ASP A 168 8.65 -23.94 -17.70
CA ASP A 168 8.93 -25.07 -18.59
C ASP A 168 8.59 -26.44 -17.97
N GLY A 169 7.95 -26.42 -16.80
CA GLY A 169 7.30 -27.57 -16.19
C GLY A 169 8.24 -28.55 -15.50
N VAL A 170 7.78 -29.78 -15.28
CA VAL A 170 8.48 -30.75 -14.42
C VAL A 170 9.88 -31.13 -14.92
N HIS A 171 10.17 -31.01 -16.22
CA HIS A 171 11.49 -31.26 -16.81
C HIS A 171 12.27 -29.96 -17.08
N SER A 172 12.08 -28.97 -16.21
CA SER A 172 12.63 -27.62 -16.36
C SER A 172 14.14 -27.60 -16.61
N VAL A 173 14.54 -26.91 -17.68
CA VAL A 173 15.92 -26.50 -17.96
C VAL A 173 16.28 -25.31 -17.08
N ALA A 174 15.35 -24.36 -16.92
CA ALA A 174 15.56 -23.16 -16.12
C ALA A 174 15.86 -23.48 -14.64
N ARG A 175 15.29 -24.56 -14.10
CA ARG A 175 15.54 -25.02 -12.73
C ARG A 175 17.00 -25.35 -12.49
N ASN A 176 17.73 -25.86 -13.48
CA ASN A 176 19.14 -26.21 -13.33
C ASN A 176 20.04 -25.00 -13.01
N SER A 177 19.62 -23.80 -13.39
CA SER A 177 20.34 -22.55 -13.08
C SER A 177 20.16 -22.11 -11.63
N ILE A 178 19.10 -22.59 -10.95
CA ILE A 178 18.86 -22.38 -9.53
C ILE A 178 19.46 -23.52 -8.70
N ASP A 179 19.02 -24.74 -8.97
CA ASP A 179 19.50 -25.95 -8.29
C ASP A 179 19.46 -27.14 -9.27
N SER A 180 20.64 -27.54 -9.75
CA SER A 180 20.80 -28.68 -10.65
C SER A 180 20.55 -30.04 -9.98
N ASN A 181 20.56 -30.10 -8.65
CA ASN A 181 20.26 -31.33 -7.89
C ASN A 181 18.74 -31.53 -7.71
N ALA A 182 17.93 -30.50 -7.92
CA ALA A 182 16.47 -30.57 -7.83
C ALA A 182 15.87 -31.31 -9.04
N GLN A 183 15.88 -32.63 -8.98
CA GLN A 183 15.38 -33.51 -10.04
C GLN A 183 14.08 -34.22 -9.62
N PRO A 184 13.10 -34.35 -10.53
CA PRO A 184 11.87 -35.08 -10.23
C PRO A 184 12.15 -36.57 -10.11
N PHE A 185 11.41 -37.24 -9.22
CA PHE A 185 11.45 -38.69 -9.03
C PHE A 185 10.06 -39.32 -9.19
N GLY A 186 10.03 -40.59 -9.55
CA GLY A 186 8.77 -41.32 -9.69
C GLY A 186 8.13 -41.60 -8.34
N CYS A 187 6.85 -41.29 -8.15
CA CYS A 187 6.15 -41.51 -6.88
C CYS A 187 5.58 -42.94 -6.73
N GLY A 188 6.01 -43.88 -7.58
CA GLY A 188 5.54 -45.27 -7.59
C GLY A 188 4.09 -45.47 -8.06
N LYS A 189 3.43 -44.40 -8.55
CA LYS A 189 2.04 -44.41 -9.04
C LYS A 189 1.95 -44.02 -10.50
N SER A 190 0.83 -44.40 -11.12
CA SER A 190 0.55 -44.13 -12.53
C SER A 190 -0.91 -43.75 -12.71
N ALA A 191 -1.18 -42.85 -13.66
CA ALA A 191 -2.54 -42.40 -13.98
C ALA A 191 -2.81 -42.54 -15.48
N PHE A 192 -3.78 -43.40 -15.84
CA PHE A 192 -4.28 -43.45 -17.21
C PHE A 192 -5.22 -42.31 -17.48
N ARG A 193 -5.00 -41.65 -18.62
CA ARG A 193 -5.87 -40.58 -19.08
C ARG A 193 -6.07 -40.69 -20.57
N PHE A 194 -7.33 -40.80 -20.97
CA PHE A 194 -7.75 -40.83 -22.36
C PHE A 194 -9.11 -40.14 -22.50
N LEU A 195 -9.41 -39.70 -23.72
CA LEU A 195 -10.71 -39.14 -24.06
C LEU A 195 -11.50 -40.21 -24.80
N ILE A 196 -12.76 -40.40 -24.41
CA ILE A 196 -13.70 -41.24 -25.14
C ILE A 196 -14.73 -40.32 -25.78
N PRO A 197 -15.00 -40.44 -27.10
CA PRO A 197 -16.09 -39.70 -27.72
C PRO A 197 -17.42 -39.96 -27.00
N LYS A 198 -18.13 -38.89 -26.60
CA LYS A 198 -19.41 -39.01 -25.85
C LYS A 198 -20.42 -39.91 -26.59
N GLY A 199 -20.45 -39.85 -27.93
CA GLY A 199 -21.32 -40.69 -28.75
C GLY A 199 -21.05 -42.18 -28.60
N ALA A 200 -19.79 -42.60 -28.44
CA ALA A 200 -19.44 -44.00 -28.24
C ALA A 200 -19.99 -44.54 -26.91
N ILE A 201 -19.92 -43.74 -25.85
CA ILE A 201 -20.50 -44.09 -24.54
C ILE A 201 -22.03 -44.10 -24.61
N LYS A 202 -22.63 -43.10 -25.27
CA LYS A 202 -24.09 -42.97 -25.35
C LYS A 202 -24.76 -44.08 -26.15
N ASN A 203 -24.09 -44.60 -27.18
CA ASN A 203 -24.62 -45.63 -28.07
C ASN A 203 -24.51 -47.06 -27.50
N ASP A 204 -23.82 -47.25 -26.38
CA ASP A 204 -23.70 -48.54 -25.70
C ASP A 204 -24.76 -48.63 -24.58
N PRO A 205 -25.66 -49.65 -24.60
CA PRO A 205 -26.70 -49.82 -23.58
C PRO A 205 -26.19 -49.91 -22.14
N ILE A 206 -24.98 -50.45 -21.91
CA ILE A 206 -24.38 -50.64 -20.59
C ILE A 206 -23.83 -49.31 -20.04
N THR A 207 -23.21 -48.50 -20.91
CA THR A 207 -22.47 -47.31 -20.50
C THR A 207 -23.21 -45.99 -20.73
N SER A 208 -24.32 -46.00 -21.49
CA SER A 208 -25.16 -44.82 -21.77
C SER A 208 -25.50 -43.99 -20.53
N ARG A 209 -25.90 -44.66 -19.44
CA ARG A 209 -26.21 -44.06 -18.13
C ARG A 209 -25.07 -43.25 -17.50
N LEU A 210 -23.83 -43.45 -17.95
CA LEU A 210 -22.67 -42.72 -17.46
C LEU A 210 -22.59 -41.29 -18.00
N VAL A 211 -23.35 -40.95 -19.05
CA VAL A 211 -23.30 -39.64 -19.71
C VAL A 211 -24.66 -38.94 -19.82
N ASP A 212 -25.69 -39.44 -19.12
CA ASP A 212 -27.04 -38.85 -19.09
C ASP A 212 -27.05 -37.42 -18.54
N ASP A 213 -26.28 -37.18 -17.48
CA ASP A 213 -26.14 -35.87 -16.85
C ASP A 213 -24.89 -35.16 -17.37
N GLU A 214 -25.03 -33.89 -17.78
CA GLU A 214 -23.90 -33.07 -18.24
C GLU A 214 -23.16 -32.38 -17.08
N GLY A 215 -21.83 -32.30 -17.20
CA GLY A 215 -20.98 -31.58 -16.24
C GLY A 215 -20.67 -32.34 -14.95
N GLU A 216 -20.88 -33.65 -14.91
CA GLU A 216 -20.55 -34.51 -13.78
C GLU A 216 -19.08 -34.98 -13.79
N LEU A 217 -18.49 -35.11 -12.60
CA LEU A 217 -17.21 -35.80 -12.38
C LEU A 217 -17.49 -37.08 -11.59
N LYS A 218 -17.40 -38.23 -12.24
CA LYS A 218 -17.59 -39.54 -11.61
C LYS A 218 -16.22 -40.13 -11.26
N ILE A 219 -16.04 -40.59 -10.02
CA ILE A 219 -14.76 -41.11 -9.52
C ILE A 219 -15.01 -42.49 -8.90
N TRP A 220 -14.56 -43.54 -9.56
CA TRP A 220 -14.66 -44.90 -9.03
C TRP A 220 -13.37 -45.28 -8.29
N TYR A 221 -13.50 -45.94 -7.13
CA TYR A 221 -12.35 -46.45 -6.37
C TYR A 221 -12.31 -47.97 -6.50
N GLY A 222 -11.16 -48.51 -6.91
CA GLY A 222 -10.93 -49.96 -7.02
C GLY A 222 -9.82 -50.41 -6.07
N GLU A 223 -9.81 -51.69 -5.71
CA GLU A 223 -8.93 -52.24 -4.67
C GLU A 223 -7.57 -52.76 -5.20
N ASP A 224 -7.41 -53.13 -6.49
CA ASP A 224 -6.34 -54.08 -6.85
C ASP A 224 -5.51 -53.96 -8.16
N ARG A 225 -5.59 -52.93 -9.04
CA ARG A 225 -4.89 -53.00 -10.35
C ARG A 225 -4.04 -51.80 -10.78
N ARG A 226 -2.94 -52.12 -11.49
CA ARG A 226 -1.94 -51.20 -12.08
C ARG A 226 -1.58 -51.61 -13.52
N ILE A 227 -1.51 -50.63 -14.43
CA ILE A 227 -0.76 -50.66 -15.70
C ILE A 227 -0.05 -49.26 -15.79
N ALA A 228 1.06 -49.12 -16.52
CA ALA A 228 2.06 -48.06 -16.30
C ALA A 228 1.97 -46.78 -17.17
N TRP A 229 2.10 -45.62 -16.51
CA TRP A 229 2.73 -44.36 -16.97
C TRP A 229 3.09 -43.51 -15.73
N VAL A 230 4.36 -43.16 -15.55
CA VAL A 230 4.93 -42.67 -14.27
C VAL A 230 4.41 -41.27 -13.87
N LEU A 231 3.91 -41.13 -12.64
CA LEU A 231 3.68 -39.84 -11.99
C LEU A 231 4.97 -39.36 -11.32
N LEU A 232 5.30 -38.08 -11.53
CA LEU A 232 6.50 -37.45 -11.00
C LEU A 232 6.17 -36.57 -9.80
N ASP A 233 7.03 -36.64 -8.79
CA ASP A 233 7.06 -35.79 -7.61
C ASP A 233 8.48 -35.18 -7.49
N MET A 234 8.69 -34.21 -6.62
CA MET A 234 9.98 -33.55 -6.45
C MET A 234 10.12 -32.97 -5.05
N ASP A 235 11.29 -33.10 -4.44
CA ASP A 235 11.56 -32.46 -3.15
C ASP A 235 11.42 -30.93 -3.24
N GLU A 236 11.20 -30.30 -2.09
CA GLU A 236 11.08 -28.86 -1.99
C GLU A 236 12.39 -28.17 -2.43
N ILE A 237 12.27 -27.24 -3.39
CA ILE A 237 13.38 -26.37 -3.74
C ILE A 237 13.44 -25.24 -2.69
N PRO A 238 14.57 -25.01 -2.01
CA PRO A 238 14.64 -24.02 -0.94
C PRO A 238 14.35 -22.56 -1.38
N VAL A 239 14.63 -22.23 -2.65
CA VAL A 239 14.49 -20.88 -3.20
C VAL A 239 14.03 -21.00 -4.67
N TRP A 240 13.04 -20.23 -5.10
CA TRP A 240 12.54 -20.28 -6.49
C TRP A 240 13.07 -19.16 -7.37
N ASN A 241 13.86 -18.25 -6.84
CA ASN A 241 14.48 -17.17 -7.59
C ASN A 241 16.00 -17.14 -7.45
N LYS A 242 16.68 -16.62 -8.48
CA LYS A 242 18.11 -16.34 -8.44
C LYS A 242 18.42 -15.21 -9.41
N HIS A 243 18.99 -14.11 -8.91
CA HIS A 243 19.25 -12.91 -9.72
C HIS A 243 18.01 -12.45 -10.52
N ARG A 244 18.01 -12.62 -11.85
CA ARG A 244 16.90 -12.21 -12.74
C ARG A 244 15.95 -13.34 -13.12
N LEU A 245 16.18 -14.56 -12.59
CA LEU A 245 15.37 -15.75 -12.86
C LEU A 245 14.40 -16.01 -11.71
N ALA A 246 13.15 -16.34 -12.03
CA ALA A 246 12.19 -16.95 -11.10
C ALA A 246 11.49 -18.15 -11.74
N LEU A 247 11.28 -19.22 -10.97
CA LEU A 247 10.55 -20.42 -11.37
C LEU A 247 9.07 -20.31 -10.95
N ILE A 248 8.18 -20.83 -11.79
CA ILE A 248 6.74 -20.89 -11.54
C ILE A 248 6.16 -22.26 -11.89
N GLY A 249 4.99 -22.58 -11.35
CA GLY A 249 4.27 -23.83 -11.66
C GLY A 249 5.12 -25.07 -11.44
N ASP A 250 4.94 -26.09 -12.28
CA ASP A 250 5.65 -27.38 -12.14
C ASP A 250 7.18 -27.27 -12.28
N ALA A 251 7.73 -26.14 -12.75
CA ALA A 251 9.18 -25.91 -12.72
C ALA A 251 9.68 -25.68 -11.29
N ALA A 252 8.86 -25.06 -10.43
CA ALA A 252 9.15 -24.79 -9.02
C ALA A 252 8.53 -25.82 -8.06
N HIS A 253 7.25 -26.15 -8.27
CA HIS A 253 6.42 -26.91 -7.32
C HIS A 253 5.50 -27.91 -8.05
N PRO A 254 6.04 -28.99 -8.64
CA PRO A 254 5.22 -29.99 -9.33
C PRO A 254 4.29 -30.71 -8.34
N PHE A 255 3.00 -30.81 -8.71
CA PHE A 255 1.98 -31.44 -7.88
C PHE A 255 1.60 -32.83 -8.38
N LEU A 256 1.38 -33.75 -7.44
CA LEU A 256 0.58 -34.94 -7.73
C LEU A 256 -0.86 -34.52 -8.10
N PRO A 257 -1.53 -35.20 -9.04
CA PRO A 257 -2.80 -34.74 -9.63
C PRO A 257 -4.01 -34.85 -8.69
N HIS A 258 -3.82 -35.29 -7.44
CA HIS A 258 -4.88 -35.67 -6.51
C HIS A 258 -5.75 -34.51 -6.02
N GLN A 259 -5.25 -33.28 -6.09
CA GLN A 259 -6.00 -32.07 -5.67
C GLN A 259 -6.42 -31.17 -6.84
N GLY A 260 -5.93 -31.42 -8.06
CA GLY A 260 -6.19 -30.55 -9.21
C GLY A 260 -5.59 -29.13 -9.11
N GLN A 261 -4.63 -28.91 -8.20
CA GLN A 261 -4.15 -27.57 -7.84
C GLN A 261 -2.91 -27.07 -8.58
N GLY A 262 -2.21 -27.90 -9.36
CA GLY A 262 -1.00 -27.43 -10.05
C GLY A 262 -1.25 -26.24 -10.99
N ALA A 263 -2.36 -26.25 -11.74
CA ALA A 263 -2.73 -25.12 -12.58
C ALA A 263 -3.17 -23.89 -11.76
N GLY A 264 -3.87 -24.10 -10.64
CA GLY A 264 -4.30 -23.01 -9.75
C GLY A 264 -3.10 -22.31 -9.11
N ALA A 265 -2.16 -23.07 -8.56
CA ALA A 265 -0.92 -22.55 -7.98
C ALA A 265 -0.06 -21.80 -9.01
N ALA A 266 0.04 -22.30 -10.26
CA ALA A 266 0.76 -21.60 -11.33
C ALA A 266 0.09 -20.26 -11.74
N ILE A 267 -1.23 -20.17 -11.63
CA ILE A 267 -1.98 -18.92 -11.86
C ILE A 267 -1.76 -17.94 -10.69
N GLU A 268 -1.75 -18.44 -9.45
CA GLU A 268 -1.37 -17.65 -8.27
C GLU A 268 0.05 -17.07 -8.42
N ASP A 269 1.00 -17.85 -8.94
CA ASP A 269 2.37 -17.35 -9.21
C ASP A 269 2.38 -16.19 -10.21
N ALA A 270 1.60 -16.31 -11.29
CA ALA A 270 1.45 -15.26 -12.29
C ALA A 270 0.87 -13.96 -11.69
N ALA A 271 -0.14 -14.09 -10.83
CA ALA A 271 -0.76 -12.96 -10.14
C ALA A 271 0.24 -12.26 -9.20
N ALA A 272 1.01 -13.04 -8.42
CA ALA A 272 2.02 -12.50 -7.53
C ALA A 272 3.13 -11.77 -8.31
N LEU A 273 3.63 -12.34 -9.41
CA LEU A 273 4.63 -11.69 -10.27
C LEU A 273 4.13 -10.37 -10.85
N ALA A 274 2.87 -10.31 -11.31
CA ALA A 274 2.28 -9.06 -11.80
C ALA A 274 2.18 -7.98 -10.72
N VAL A 275 1.98 -8.37 -9.47
CA VAL A 275 1.95 -7.42 -8.35
C VAL A 275 3.34 -6.90 -8.00
N VAL A 276 4.36 -7.77 -7.96
CA VAL A 276 5.71 -7.37 -7.54
C VAL A 276 6.55 -6.74 -8.65
N LEU A 277 6.12 -6.87 -9.91
CA LEU A 277 6.74 -6.25 -11.09
C LEU A 277 5.74 -5.31 -11.81
N PRO A 278 5.21 -4.26 -11.14
CA PRO A 278 4.33 -3.32 -11.80
C PRO A 278 5.09 -2.52 -12.87
N LEU A 279 4.34 -1.86 -13.76
CA LEU A 279 4.91 -0.90 -14.71
C LEU A 279 5.72 0.18 -13.96
N GLY A 280 6.91 0.51 -14.48
CA GLY A 280 7.85 1.44 -13.85
C GLY A 280 8.94 0.77 -12.99
N THR A 281 8.85 -0.55 -12.76
CA THR A 281 9.90 -1.31 -12.05
C THR A 281 11.25 -1.16 -12.77
N GLN A 282 12.29 -0.79 -12.03
CA GLN A 282 13.62 -0.63 -12.60
C GLN A 282 14.33 -1.99 -12.70
N PRO A 283 15.12 -2.26 -13.77
CA PRO A 283 15.87 -3.51 -13.90
C PRO A 283 16.77 -3.84 -12.70
N ALA A 284 17.25 -2.82 -12.00
CA ALA A 284 18.08 -2.98 -10.80
C ALA A 284 17.31 -3.50 -9.57
N GLU A 285 15.99 -3.32 -9.53
CA GLU A 285 15.12 -3.79 -8.43
C GLU A 285 14.66 -5.24 -8.63
N VAL A 286 14.76 -5.76 -9.86
CA VAL A 286 14.24 -7.09 -10.24
C VAL A 286 14.66 -8.19 -9.25
N PRO A 287 15.94 -8.34 -8.85
CA PRO A 287 16.33 -9.42 -7.94
C PRO A 287 15.58 -9.37 -6.60
N GLN A 288 15.39 -8.18 -6.04
CA GLN A 288 14.65 -7.99 -4.79
C GLN A 288 13.15 -8.22 -4.98
N ARG A 289 12.57 -7.81 -6.13
CA ARG A 289 11.16 -8.09 -6.45
C ARG A 289 10.90 -9.58 -6.60
N LEU A 290 11.79 -10.32 -7.26
CA LEU A 290 11.67 -11.77 -7.40
C LEU A 290 11.85 -12.51 -6.08
N SER A 291 12.72 -12.00 -5.19
CA SER A 291 12.85 -12.54 -3.83
C SER A 291 11.59 -12.31 -2.98
N LEU A 292 10.90 -11.18 -3.18
CA LEU A 292 9.59 -10.95 -2.56
C LEU A 292 8.53 -11.91 -3.12
N TYR A 293 8.50 -12.14 -4.44
CA TYR A 293 7.64 -13.17 -5.05
C TYR A 293 7.86 -14.55 -4.40
N ASP A 294 9.13 -14.97 -4.27
CA ASP A 294 9.49 -16.24 -3.65
C ASP A 294 8.98 -16.30 -2.21
N THR A 295 9.22 -15.26 -1.41
CA THR A 295 8.73 -15.15 -0.02
C THR A 295 7.21 -15.28 0.08
N ILE A 296 6.47 -14.69 -0.88
CA ILE A 296 5.01 -14.72 -0.90
C ILE A 296 4.50 -16.13 -1.24
N ARG A 297 5.10 -16.77 -2.24
CA ARG A 297 4.55 -17.97 -2.90
C ARG A 297 5.09 -19.29 -2.34
N HIS A 298 6.36 -19.30 -1.92
CA HIS A 298 7.09 -20.50 -1.51
C HIS A 298 6.35 -21.31 -0.44
N ALA A 299 6.15 -20.71 0.73
CA ALA A 299 5.50 -21.37 1.85
C ALA A 299 4.08 -21.86 1.51
N ARG A 300 3.36 -21.12 0.66
CA ARG A 300 2.00 -21.48 0.25
C ARG A 300 1.97 -22.66 -0.70
N ALA A 301 2.70 -22.60 -1.81
CA ALA A 301 2.65 -23.70 -2.78
C ALA A 301 3.30 -24.97 -2.21
N THR A 302 4.39 -24.87 -1.43
CA THR A 302 4.98 -26.01 -0.70
C THR A 302 3.98 -26.66 0.25
N ARG A 303 3.21 -25.87 1.01
CA ARG A 303 2.16 -26.41 1.88
C ARG A 303 1.06 -27.15 1.10
N ILE A 304 0.62 -26.59 -0.02
CA ILE A 304 -0.38 -27.26 -0.88
C ILE A 304 0.23 -28.55 -1.48
N GLN A 305 1.51 -28.52 -1.86
CA GLN A 305 2.21 -29.65 -2.48
C GLN A 305 2.31 -30.81 -1.49
N HIS A 306 2.74 -30.51 -0.26
CA HIS A 306 2.79 -31.48 0.83
C HIS A 306 1.42 -32.10 1.14
N LEU A 307 0.37 -31.28 1.17
CA LEU A 307 -0.99 -31.78 1.38
C LEU A 307 -1.46 -32.69 0.21
N SER A 308 -1.06 -32.39 -1.02
CA SER A 308 -1.32 -33.25 -2.18
C SER A 308 -0.64 -34.61 -2.04
N ARG A 309 0.57 -34.66 -1.47
CA ARG A 309 1.28 -35.92 -1.15
C ARG A 309 0.53 -36.76 -0.13
N ILE A 310 0.02 -36.15 0.95
CA ILE A 310 -0.70 -36.90 1.98
C ILE A 310 -1.99 -37.50 1.40
N ILE A 311 -2.77 -36.71 0.65
CA ILE A 311 -4.00 -37.19 -0.01
C ILE A 311 -3.68 -38.29 -1.02
N GLY A 312 -2.57 -38.12 -1.76
CA GLY A 312 -2.07 -39.06 -2.74
C GLY A 312 -1.44 -40.32 -2.17
N GLY A 313 -1.01 -40.35 -0.91
CA GLY A 313 -0.29 -41.47 -0.29
C GLY A 313 -1.15 -42.70 -0.02
N ASP A 314 -0.55 -43.81 0.42
CA ASP A 314 -1.27 -45.03 0.82
C ASP A 314 -1.53 -45.11 2.34
N ASP A 315 -0.98 -44.18 3.12
CA ASP A 315 -1.12 -44.10 4.57
C ASP A 315 -2.51 -43.57 4.97
N LEU A 316 -3.40 -44.47 5.38
CA LEU A 316 -4.77 -44.15 5.77
C LEU A 316 -4.86 -43.39 7.10
N HIS A 317 -3.88 -43.54 8.00
CA HIS A 317 -3.87 -42.84 9.30
C HIS A 317 -3.60 -41.35 9.09
N LYS A 318 -2.59 -41.00 8.29
CA LYS A 318 -2.32 -39.61 7.91
C LYS A 318 -3.49 -38.94 7.18
N LYS A 319 -4.31 -39.72 6.48
CA LYS A 319 -5.52 -39.21 5.82
C LYS A 319 -6.68 -38.92 6.78
N GLN A 320 -6.81 -39.68 7.86
CA GLN A 320 -7.86 -39.46 8.85
C GLN A 320 -7.59 -38.27 9.78
N GLU A 321 -6.31 -37.94 10.01
CA GLU A 321 -5.88 -36.80 10.84
C GLU A 321 -5.90 -35.45 10.10
N LEU A 322 -6.14 -35.45 8.78
CA LEU A 322 -6.18 -34.22 7.98
C LEU A 322 -7.41 -33.37 8.32
N ASP A 323 -7.16 -32.13 8.77
CA ASP A 323 -8.20 -31.10 8.84
C ASP A 323 -8.63 -30.67 7.43
N MET A 324 -9.61 -31.39 6.90
CA MET A 324 -10.17 -31.14 5.57
C MET A 324 -10.85 -29.77 5.47
N PHE A 325 -11.38 -29.24 6.58
CA PHE A 325 -12.03 -27.92 6.57
C PHE A 325 -10.99 -26.79 6.52
N GLY A 326 -9.98 -26.84 7.40
CA GLY A 326 -8.87 -25.90 7.38
C GLY A 326 -8.10 -25.95 6.06
N PHE A 327 -7.90 -27.15 5.48
CA PHE A 327 -7.33 -27.30 4.14
C PHE A 327 -8.17 -26.60 3.06
N THR A 328 -9.48 -26.85 3.06
CA THR A 328 -10.39 -26.24 2.08
C THR A 328 -10.37 -24.71 2.20
N SER A 329 -10.40 -24.19 3.43
CA SER A 329 -10.32 -22.74 3.68
C SER A 329 -8.98 -22.15 3.24
N TYR A 330 -7.87 -22.80 3.56
CA TYR A 330 -6.53 -22.35 3.20
C TYR A 330 -6.34 -22.34 1.67
N ASN A 331 -6.81 -23.37 0.99
CA ASN A 331 -6.58 -23.55 -0.44
C ASN A 331 -7.51 -22.66 -1.28
N PHE A 332 -8.82 -22.70 -1.02
CA PHE A 332 -9.82 -22.05 -1.86
C PHE A 332 -10.34 -20.70 -1.34
N GLY A 333 -10.03 -20.34 -0.09
CA GLY A 333 -10.43 -19.07 0.52
C GLY A 333 -9.37 -17.97 0.42
N HIS A 334 -8.42 -18.10 -0.51
CA HIS A 334 -7.28 -17.19 -0.67
C HIS A 334 -7.37 -16.44 -1.99
N ASP A 335 -7.13 -15.13 -1.93
CA ASP A 335 -6.90 -14.28 -3.10
C ASP A 335 -5.42 -13.89 -3.14
N GLU A 336 -4.67 -14.44 -4.11
CA GLU A 336 -3.24 -14.19 -4.20
C GLU A 336 -2.92 -12.76 -4.65
N PHE A 337 -3.78 -12.13 -5.45
CA PHE A 337 -3.54 -10.77 -5.89
C PHE A 337 -3.61 -9.81 -4.69
N ASP A 338 -4.65 -9.92 -3.86
CA ASP A 338 -4.82 -9.09 -2.67
C ASP A 338 -3.74 -9.36 -1.62
N ASN A 339 -3.39 -10.63 -1.40
CA ASN A 339 -2.30 -11.02 -0.50
C ASN A 339 -0.96 -10.44 -0.96
N SER A 340 -0.61 -10.67 -2.23
CA SER A 340 0.61 -10.14 -2.83
C SER A 340 0.63 -8.61 -2.78
N ALA A 341 -0.50 -7.94 -3.02
CA ALA A 341 -0.58 -6.48 -3.02
C ALA A 341 -0.31 -5.91 -1.63
N GLN A 342 -0.81 -6.58 -0.57
CA GLN A 342 -0.50 -6.20 0.80
C GLN A 342 0.98 -6.43 1.13
N LYS A 343 1.55 -7.58 0.75
CA LYS A 343 2.96 -7.89 0.96
C LYS A 343 3.88 -6.92 0.20
N PHE A 344 3.47 -6.50 -0.98
CA PHE A 344 4.17 -5.48 -1.76
C PHE A 344 4.11 -4.10 -1.10
N ARG A 345 2.96 -3.69 -0.54
CA ARG A 345 2.87 -2.47 0.27
C ARG A 345 3.81 -2.53 1.48
N GLU A 346 3.80 -3.63 2.22
CA GLU A 346 4.69 -3.86 3.36
C GLU A 346 6.17 -3.76 2.96
N TYR A 347 6.54 -4.36 1.83
CA TYR A 347 7.89 -4.22 1.25
C TYR A 347 8.22 -2.76 0.90
N LEU A 348 7.33 -2.04 0.21
CA LEU A 348 7.56 -0.64 -0.14
C LEU A 348 7.73 0.23 1.12
N TRP A 349 6.97 -0.05 2.18
CA TRP A 349 7.12 0.62 3.47
C TRP A 349 8.40 0.20 4.21
N SER A 350 8.92 -1.01 3.99
CA SER A 350 10.19 -1.44 4.59
C SER A 350 11.40 -0.82 3.92
N LEU A 351 11.28 -0.32 2.68
CA LEU A 351 12.36 0.42 2.00
C LEU A 351 12.77 1.70 2.73
N ASN A 352 11.91 2.24 3.59
CA ASN A 352 12.27 3.32 4.51
C ASN A 352 12.06 2.90 5.97
N GLU A 353 13.16 2.69 6.68
CA GLU A 353 13.14 2.38 8.11
C GLU A 353 12.63 3.56 8.95
N LYS A 354 13.02 4.79 8.57
CA LYS A 354 12.71 6.04 9.30
C LYS A 354 11.48 6.71 8.71
N LYS A 355 10.31 6.12 8.98
CA LYS A 355 9.01 6.60 8.52
C LYS A 355 8.09 6.96 9.68
N TYR A 356 7.27 7.99 9.49
CA TYR A 356 6.24 8.37 10.46
C TYR A 356 5.00 7.47 10.30
N SER A 357 4.70 6.69 11.34
CA SER A 357 3.52 5.83 11.39
C SER A 357 2.51 6.41 12.37
N ARG A 358 1.25 6.52 11.95
CA ARG A 358 0.15 7.02 12.80
C ARG A 358 -1.09 6.17 12.59
N MET A 359 -2.03 6.25 13.53
CA MET A 359 -3.32 5.63 13.34
C MET A 359 -4.05 6.25 12.15
N PRO A 360 -4.76 5.46 11.33
CA PRO A 360 -4.87 3.99 11.38
C PRO A 360 -3.69 3.25 10.69
N LEU A 361 -2.96 2.42 11.44
CA LEU A 361 -1.77 1.69 10.96
C LEU A 361 -2.04 0.68 9.83
N ALA A 362 -3.29 0.23 9.69
CA ALA A 362 -3.70 -0.72 8.65
C ALA A 362 -3.43 -0.20 7.22
N PHE A 363 -3.28 1.12 7.06
CA PHE A 363 -3.05 1.76 5.78
C PHE A 363 -1.58 2.15 5.57
N GLY A 364 -0.68 1.86 6.51
CA GLY A 364 0.74 2.19 6.39
C GLY A 364 1.12 3.58 6.90
N PRO A 365 2.22 4.17 6.38
CA PRO A 365 2.75 5.44 6.86
C PRO A 365 1.79 6.60 6.63
N MET A 366 1.74 7.52 7.59
CA MET A 366 0.88 8.70 7.49
C MET A 366 1.52 9.74 6.57
N PRO A 367 0.89 10.12 5.45
CA PRO A 367 1.37 11.23 4.65
C PRO A 367 1.20 12.56 5.42
N GLY A 368 2.11 13.49 5.21
CA GLY A 368 2.05 14.79 5.87
C GLY A 368 3.16 15.73 5.38
N PRO A 369 3.45 16.82 6.11
CA PRO A 369 4.48 17.78 5.72
C PRO A 369 5.87 17.16 5.52
N ARG A 370 6.22 16.15 6.31
CA ARG A 370 7.56 15.53 6.34
C ARG A 370 7.75 14.39 5.36
N GLN A 371 6.69 13.71 4.96
CA GLN A 371 6.79 12.52 4.10
C GLN A 371 5.56 12.25 3.22
N ASP A 372 5.74 11.46 2.17
CA ASP A 372 4.64 10.84 1.43
C ASP A 372 4.14 9.53 2.07
N HIS A 373 3.21 8.86 1.40
CA HIS A 373 2.61 7.61 1.88
C HIS A 373 3.56 6.40 1.82
N PHE A 374 4.71 6.52 1.17
CA PHE A 374 5.79 5.54 1.19
C PHE A 374 6.87 5.89 2.21
N GLY A 375 6.67 6.96 2.98
CA GLY A 375 7.63 7.47 3.95
C GLY A 375 8.74 8.31 3.33
N ARG A 376 8.69 8.66 2.05
CA ARG A 376 9.76 9.43 1.39
C ARG A 376 9.68 10.90 1.81
N PRO A 377 10.80 11.56 2.15
CA PRO A 377 10.79 12.96 2.58
C PRO A 377 10.19 13.91 1.54
N ARG A 378 9.53 14.98 2.01
CA ARG A 378 9.03 16.06 1.15
C ARG A 378 9.90 17.31 1.24
N ASN A 379 9.86 18.13 0.19
CA ASN A 379 10.56 19.40 0.13
C ASN A 379 9.57 20.57 0.15
N GLY A 380 9.58 21.35 1.24
CA GLY A 380 8.73 22.54 1.42
C GLY A 380 9.31 23.86 0.89
N SER A 381 10.44 23.83 0.16
CA SER A 381 11.18 25.04 -0.21
C SER A 381 10.39 26.00 -1.11
N SER A 382 9.47 25.46 -1.91
CA SER A 382 8.59 26.23 -2.79
C SER A 382 7.25 26.62 -2.15
N SER A 383 6.95 26.09 -0.96
CA SER A 383 5.78 26.49 -0.18
C SER A 383 5.92 27.93 0.28
N THR A 384 4.80 28.66 0.34
CA THR A 384 4.78 30.09 0.65
C THR A 384 4.01 30.35 1.93
N PHE A 385 4.42 31.37 2.68
CA PHE A 385 3.72 31.82 3.88
C PHE A 385 3.47 33.34 3.86
N VAL A 386 2.38 33.74 4.52
CA VAL A 386 2.07 35.13 4.87
C VAL A 386 1.65 35.15 6.33
N THR A 387 2.48 35.73 7.20
CA THR A 387 2.26 35.78 8.65
C THR A 387 2.03 37.22 9.10
N ALA A 388 0.86 37.52 9.65
CA ALA A 388 0.59 38.76 10.37
C ALA A 388 0.74 38.52 11.88
N SER A 389 1.52 39.35 12.56
CA SER A 389 1.72 39.28 14.00
C SER A 389 1.32 40.59 14.67
N ILE A 390 0.57 40.49 15.77
CA ILE A 390 0.30 41.61 16.68
C ILE A 390 0.98 41.30 18.01
N GLN A 391 2.03 42.03 18.33
CA GLN A 391 2.77 41.93 19.59
C GLN A 391 2.18 42.91 20.60
N PHE A 392 1.93 42.44 21.82
CA PHE A 392 1.35 43.23 22.87
C PHE A 392 2.02 42.98 24.22
N LYS A 393 1.97 44.01 25.07
CA LYS A 393 2.44 44.01 26.45
C LYS A 393 1.28 43.66 27.38
N THR A 394 1.51 42.74 28.30
CA THR A 394 0.50 42.23 29.23
C THR A 394 1.11 41.84 30.57
N SER A 395 0.28 41.39 31.51
CA SER A 395 0.69 40.91 32.84
C SER A 395 1.54 39.64 32.73
N ALA A 396 2.77 39.68 33.24
CA ALA A 396 3.61 38.49 33.34
C ALA A 396 2.94 37.42 34.23
N THR A 397 2.25 37.85 35.29
CA THR A 397 1.50 36.94 36.18
C THR A 397 0.36 36.24 35.44
N ALA A 398 -0.40 36.96 34.61
CA ALA A 398 -1.49 36.36 33.83
C ALA A 398 -0.95 35.30 32.84
N LEU A 399 0.14 35.63 32.13
CA LEU A 399 0.78 34.70 31.19
C LEU A 399 1.36 33.45 31.87
N ARG A 400 1.91 33.55 33.09
CA ARG A 400 2.36 32.37 33.86
C ARG A 400 1.25 31.38 34.12
N THR A 401 0.00 31.83 34.22
CA THR A 401 -1.14 30.92 34.41
C THR A 401 -1.41 30.05 33.17
N LEU A 402 -0.83 30.37 32.02
CA LEU A 402 -0.92 29.60 30.78
C LEU A 402 0.20 28.56 30.63
N PHE A 403 1.20 28.53 31.53
CA PHE A 403 2.19 27.47 31.58
C PHE A 403 1.54 26.12 31.97
N PRO A 404 2.16 24.97 31.63
CA PRO A 404 1.55 23.67 31.88
C PRO A 404 1.25 23.47 33.38
N PRO A 405 -0.02 23.26 33.78
CA PRO A 405 -0.39 23.24 35.20
C PRO A 405 0.32 22.12 35.96
N GLY A 406 0.92 22.43 37.11
CA GLY A 406 1.62 21.44 37.94
C GLY A 406 2.96 20.96 37.38
N ARG A 407 3.49 21.59 36.32
CA ARG A 407 4.84 21.33 35.81
C ARG A 407 5.73 22.50 36.19
N GLU A 408 6.84 22.20 36.83
CA GLU A 408 7.84 23.19 37.21
C GLU A 408 8.81 23.48 36.04
N GLY A 409 9.65 24.51 36.19
CA GLY A 409 10.73 24.83 35.24
C GLY A 409 10.42 25.90 34.20
N TYR A 410 9.15 26.21 33.91
CA TYR A 410 8.78 27.31 33.01
C TYR A 410 8.89 28.67 33.71
N ALA A 411 9.76 29.54 33.23
CA ALA A 411 9.95 30.88 33.78
C ALA A 411 10.15 31.92 32.68
N PHE A 412 10.04 33.21 33.00
CA PHE A 412 10.51 34.26 32.09
C PHE A 412 12.01 34.46 32.29
N SER A 413 12.75 34.60 31.19
CA SER A 413 14.21 34.80 31.21
C SER A 413 14.62 36.14 31.84
N LYS A 414 13.67 37.08 32.00
CA LYS A 414 13.88 38.38 32.64
C LYS A 414 12.83 38.60 33.73
N PRO A 415 13.20 39.13 34.91
CA PRO A 415 12.22 39.48 35.94
C PRO A 415 11.37 40.68 35.50
N GLY A 416 10.09 40.68 35.89
CA GLY A 416 9.17 41.77 35.60
C GLY A 416 7.73 41.45 35.97
N THR A 417 6.92 42.49 36.16
CA THR A 417 5.45 42.38 36.30
C THR A 417 4.73 42.41 34.95
N VAL A 418 5.46 42.77 33.88
CA VAL A 418 4.98 42.80 32.50
C VAL A 418 5.81 41.86 31.63
N ALA A 419 5.18 41.31 30.60
CA ALA A 419 5.78 40.46 29.59
C ALA A 419 5.15 40.73 28.22
N TYR A 420 5.73 40.13 27.18
CA TYR A 420 5.30 40.33 25.79
C TYR A 420 4.76 39.02 25.23
N ALA A 421 3.66 39.11 24.50
CA ALA A 421 3.10 38.02 23.74
C ALA A 421 2.67 38.49 22.35
N SER A 422 2.55 37.57 21.41
CA SER A 422 2.02 37.85 20.07
C SER A 422 0.93 36.89 19.68
N PHE A 423 -0.10 37.41 19.03
CA PHE A 423 -0.96 36.59 18.17
C PHE A 423 -0.39 36.64 16.75
N SER A 424 -0.06 35.48 16.19
CA SER A 424 0.43 35.37 14.80
C SER A 424 -0.54 34.54 13.96
N CYS A 425 -1.13 35.17 12.95
CA CYS A 425 -2.00 34.57 11.94
C CYS A 425 -1.18 34.29 10.68
N THR A 426 -1.11 33.02 10.25
CA THR A 426 -0.35 32.61 9.08
C THR A 426 -1.26 31.96 8.05
N ALA A 427 -1.16 32.41 6.80
CA ALA A 427 -1.66 31.69 5.64
C ALA A 427 -0.51 30.94 4.97
N LEU A 428 -0.64 29.62 4.85
CA LEU A 428 0.30 28.75 4.15
C LEU A 428 -0.29 28.34 2.81
N ASN A 429 0.52 28.30 1.75
CA ASN A 429 0.11 27.93 0.40
C ASN A 429 1.16 27.08 -0.30
N LYS A 430 0.77 26.42 -1.39
CA LYS A 430 1.63 25.50 -2.17
C LYS A 430 2.18 24.37 -1.31
N MET A 431 1.32 23.79 -0.47
CA MET A 431 1.67 22.66 0.38
C MET A 431 1.56 21.37 -0.45
N ALA A 432 2.71 20.78 -0.80
CA ALA A 432 2.76 19.60 -1.69
C ALA A 432 1.92 18.41 -1.16
N TRP A 433 1.87 18.24 0.16
CA TRP A 433 1.12 17.17 0.82
C TRP A 433 -0.40 17.41 0.87
N LEU A 434 -0.86 18.64 0.58
CA LEU A 434 -2.26 19.01 0.38
C LEU A 434 -2.60 19.22 -1.10
N GLY A 435 -1.86 18.58 -2.01
CA GLY A 435 -2.09 18.71 -3.45
C GLY A 435 -1.82 20.12 -4.00
N GLY A 436 -0.93 20.89 -3.35
CA GLY A 436 -0.64 22.28 -3.73
C GLY A 436 -1.57 23.31 -3.08
N GLY A 437 -2.54 22.86 -2.28
CA GLY A 437 -3.42 23.73 -1.49
C GLY A 437 -2.71 24.44 -0.34
N GLY A 438 -3.52 25.04 0.53
CA GLY A 438 -3.08 25.87 1.65
C GLY A 438 -4.01 25.76 2.84
N TYR A 439 -3.57 26.29 3.99
CA TYR A 439 -4.37 26.38 5.20
C TYR A 439 -3.91 27.55 6.05
N ASN A 440 -4.78 27.95 6.98
CA ASN A 440 -4.52 29.07 7.87
C ASN A 440 -4.36 28.57 9.30
N HIS A 441 -3.53 29.26 10.06
CA HIS A 441 -3.40 28.99 11.49
C HIS A 441 -3.17 30.27 12.29
N ILE A 442 -3.54 30.25 13.56
CA ILE A 442 -3.27 31.35 14.50
C ILE A 442 -2.77 30.79 15.83
N GLY A 443 -1.65 31.31 16.32
CA GLY A 443 -1.06 30.90 17.59
C GLY A 443 -0.85 32.06 18.54
N LEU A 444 -0.92 31.78 19.85
CA LEU A 444 -0.41 32.66 20.88
C LEU A 444 1.04 32.28 21.17
N TYR A 445 1.93 33.27 21.14
CA TYR A 445 3.36 33.11 21.42
C TYR A 445 3.73 33.98 22.62
N ILE A 446 4.14 33.37 23.72
CA ILE A 446 4.63 34.06 24.92
C ILE A 446 6.16 34.16 24.82
N HIS A 447 6.68 35.37 24.70
CA HIS A 447 8.10 35.60 24.39
C HIS A 447 9.00 35.55 25.61
N GLY A 448 10.26 35.16 25.41
CA GLY A 448 11.28 35.17 26.46
C GLY A 448 10.98 34.17 27.59
N VAL A 449 10.36 33.04 27.28
CA VAL A 449 10.17 31.94 28.22
C VAL A 449 11.39 31.04 28.19
N GLU A 450 11.83 30.62 29.37
CA GLU A 450 12.95 29.73 29.58
C GLU A 450 12.45 28.46 30.29
N TYR A 451 12.88 27.32 29.76
CA TYR A 451 12.82 26.00 30.41
C TYR A 451 14.25 25.45 30.45
N THR A 452 14.59 24.51 29.57
CA THR A 452 16.00 24.17 29.23
C THR A 452 16.58 25.19 28.24
N TYR A 453 15.74 25.66 27.32
CA TYR A 453 16.10 26.62 26.26
C TYR A 453 15.23 27.86 26.37
N LYS A 454 15.75 28.98 25.88
CA LYS A 454 15.01 30.25 25.77
C LYS A 454 14.26 30.31 24.44
N GLY A 455 12.95 30.54 24.48
CA GLY A 455 12.18 30.73 23.26
C GLY A 455 10.75 31.24 23.48
N ALA A 456 9.99 31.22 22.39
CA ALA A 456 8.59 31.59 22.39
C ALA A 456 7.75 30.39 22.86
N TYR A 457 7.18 30.45 24.05
CA TYR A 457 6.27 29.41 24.52
C TYR A 457 4.91 29.53 23.82
N MET A 458 4.48 28.46 23.16
CA MET A 458 3.21 28.40 22.44
C MET A 458 2.23 27.50 23.20
N PRO A 459 1.36 28.05 24.07
CA PRO A 459 0.37 27.26 24.80
C PRO A 459 -0.77 26.77 23.92
N ILE A 460 -1.03 27.43 22.78
CA ILE A 460 -2.15 27.09 21.90
C ILE A 460 -1.85 27.50 20.45
N LEU A 461 -2.22 26.61 19.52
CA LEU A 461 -2.24 26.85 18.08
C LEU A 461 -3.59 26.40 17.51
N PHE A 462 -4.25 27.25 16.74
CA PHE A 462 -5.48 26.93 16.04
C PHE A 462 -5.22 26.75 14.55
N GLU A 463 -5.73 25.68 13.94
CA GLU A 463 -5.59 25.42 12.50
C GLU A 463 -6.95 25.29 11.82
N SER A 464 -7.04 25.80 10.59
CA SER A 464 -8.26 25.84 9.79
C SER A 464 -8.63 24.53 9.10
N LEU A 465 -7.76 23.51 9.19
CA LEU A 465 -7.96 22.18 8.63
C LEU A 465 -7.60 21.11 9.65
N ALA A 466 -8.27 19.96 9.58
CA ALA A 466 -7.96 18.83 10.45
C ALA A 466 -6.69 18.09 10.03
N ASP A 467 -6.39 18.03 8.74
CA ASP A 467 -5.25 17.32 8.17
C ASP A 467 -3.90 17.70 8.83
N PRO A 468 -3.51 18.99 8.97
CA PRO A 468 -2.25 19.37 9.61
C PRO A 468 -2.23 19.12 11.13
N ILE A 469 -3.39 18.95 11.75
CA ILE A 469 -3.53 18.52 13.14
C ILE A 469 -3.22 17.03 13.22
N VAL A 470 -3.93 16.21 12.45
CA VAL A 470 -3.81 14.74 12.47
C VAL A 470 -2.42 14.29 12.01
N SER A 471 -1.81 14.98 11.05
CA SER A 471 -0.51 14.63 10.48
C SER A 471 0.69 15.25 11.19
N VAL A 472 0.50 16.07 12.24
CA VAL A 472 1.62 16.71 12.95
C VAL A 472 1.51 16.75 14.48
N ARG A 473 0.30 16.88 15.07
CA ARG A 473 0.09 17.21 16.49
C ARG A 473 0.85 16.32 17.48
N GLU A 474 0.54 15.03 17.52
CA GLU A 474 1.07 14.11 18.55
C GLU A 474 2.58 13.94 18.47
N GLU A 475 3.14 13.92 17.25
CA GLU A 475 4.57 13.78 16.99
C GLU A 475 5.37 14.96 17.54
N LEU A 476 4.92 16.18 17.28
CA LEU A 476 5.65 17.41 17.65
C LEU A 476 5.22 17.99 19.00
N GLY A 477 4.22 17.40 19.66
CA GLY A 477 3.69 17.93 20.91
C GLY A 477 3.01 19.30 20.78
N MET A 478 2.73 19.77 19.57
CA MET A 478 2.12 21.08 19.36
C MET A 478 0.67 21.07 19.87
N PRO A 479 0.23 22.07 20.66
CA PRO A 479 -1.12 22.15 21.22
C PRO A 479 -2.13 22.65 20.17
N LYS A 480 -2.31 21.85 19.10
CA LYS A 480 -3.17 22.19 17.96
C LYS A 480 -4.64 21.89 18.26
N LEU A 481 -5.51 22.86 18.03
CA LEU A 481 -6.97 22.71 18.01
C LEU A 481 -7.53 23.16 16.67
N PHE A 482 -8.65 22.57 16.26
CA PHE A 482 -9.36 23.01 15.07
C PHE A 482 -10.18 24.27 15.37
N SER A 483 -10.08 25.27 14.49
CA SER A 483 -10.93 26.46 14.48
C SER A 483 -11.04 26.98 13.06
N THR A 484 -12.17 27.55 12.68
CA THR A 484 -12.19 28.42 11.49
C THR A 484 -11.16 29.52 11.69
N VAL A 485 -10.32 29.75 10.68
CA VAL A 485 -9.36 30.86 10.60
C VAL A 485 -9.46 31.42 9.18
N GLU A 486 -10.18 32.52 9.03
CA GLU A 486 -10.38 33.20 7.76
C GLU A 486 -9.47 34.41 7.68
N ILE A 487 -8.74 34.56 6.59
CA ILE A 487 -7.81 35.67 6.37
C ILE A 487 -8.25 36.43 5.12
N ALA A 488 -8.45 37.74 5.27
CA ALA A 488 -8.67 38.69 4.19
C ALA A 488 -7.47 39.66 4.12
N ARG A 489 -6.68 39.52 3.04
CA ARG A 489 -5.48 40.34 2.78
C ARG A 489 -5.80 41.37 1.69
N GLY A 490 -5.75 42.66 2.05
CA GLY A 490 -5.77 43.79 1.11
C GLY A 490 -4.35 44.16 0.68
N GLU A 491 -4.14 45.33 0.07
CA GLU A 491 -2.78 45.85 -0.20
C GLU A 491 -2.16 46.45 1.07
N LYS A 492 -2.93 47.31 1.75
CA LYS A 492 -2.53 48.05 2.96
C LYS A 492 -3.17 47.51 4.26
N SER A 493 -3.86 46.39 4.20
CA SER A 493 -4.55 45.81 5.36
C SER A 493 -4.48 44.29 5.41
N TYR A 494 -4.66 43.76 6.60
CA TYR A 494 -4.76 42.33 6.91
C TYR A 494 -5.81 42.12 7.99
N HIS A 495 -6.78 41.26 7.73
CA HIS A 495 -7.83 40.93 8.69
C HIS A 495 -7.92 39.43 8.86
N ALA A 496 -7.92 38.94 10.09
CA ALA A 496 -8.20 37.56 10.42
C ALA A 496 -9.41 37.44 11.34
N ARG A 497 -10.24 36.44 11.06
CA ARG A 497 -11.43 36.10 11.86
C ARG A 497 -11.36 34.63 12.29
N THR A 498 -11.65 34.38 13.56
CA THR A 498 -11.60 33.05 14.13
C THR A 498 -12.96 32.62 14.66
N GLY A 499 -13.33 31.36 14.43
CA GLY A 499 -14.65 30.90 14.80
C GLY A 499 -14.79 29.40 14.93
N TRP A 500 -15.94 28.96 15.41
CA TRP A 500 -16.30 27.56 15.48
C TRP A 500 -17.77 27.40 15.11
N ARG A 501 -18.05 26.57 14.09
CA ARG A 501 -19.40 26.32 13.57
C ARG A 501 -20.20 27.60 13.26
N GLY A 502 -19.53 28.62 12.74
CA GLY A 502 -20.15 29.90 12.35
C GLY A 502 -20.21 30.95 13.45
N VAL A 503 -19.89 30.60 14.70
CA VAL A 503 -19.80 31.57 15.80
C VAL A 503 -18.39 32.16 15.82
N ASN A 504 -18.31 33.49 15.78
CA ASN A 504 -17.04 34.23 15.78
C ASN A 504 -16.58 34.46 17.21
N TRP A 505 -15.35 34.07 17.53
CA TRP A 505 -14.76 34.28 18.85
C TRP A 505 -13.58 35.25 18.84
N GLY A 506 -13.03 35.60 17.67
CA GLY A 506 -11.88 36.50 17.61
C GLY A 506 -11.74 37.25 16.29
N THR A 507 -11.29 38.49 16.38
CA THR A 507 -11.01 39.37 15.24
C THR A 507 -9.65 40.03 15.42
N PHE A 508 -8.83 40.04 14.38
CA PHE A 508 -7.48 40.59 14.38
C PHE A 508 -7.31 41.45 13.12
N SER A 509 -6.96 42.73 13.27
CA SER A 509 -6.92 43.70 12.18
C SER A 509 -5.60 44.47 12.21
N LEU A 510 -4.98 44.63 11.03
CA LEU A 510 -3.84 45.49 10.78
C LEU A 510 -4.18 46.41 9.60
N SER A 511 -3.92 47.70 9.74
CA SER A 511 -4.13 48.71 8.70
C SER A 511 -2.90 49.61 8.52
N GLY A 512 -2.88 50.39 7.43
CA GLY A 512 -1.73 51.25 7.12
C GLY A 512 -0.44 50.50 6.83
N LEU A 513 -0.52 49.29 6.26
CA LEU A 513 0.69 48.48 5.99
C LEU A 513 1.62 49.20 5.00
N SER A 514 2.86 49.42 5.43
CA SER A 514 3.93 50.04 4.64
C SER A 514 5.20 49.20 4.68
N GLU A 515 6.02 49.27 3.62
CA GLU A 515 7.24 48.48 3.53
C GLU A 515 8.28 48.92 4.54
N ALA A 516 8.87 47.93 5.21
CA ALA A 516 10.01 48.12 6.09
C ALA A 516 11.21 47.38 5.52
N ALA A 517 12.42 47.79 5.95
CA ALA A 517 13.63 47.05 5.64
C ALA A 517 13.47 45.57 6.06
N LEU A 518 14.06 44.67 5.27
CA LEU A 518 14.09 43.25 5.60
C LEU A 518 14.84 43.05 6.92
N SER A 519 14.11 42.99 8.02
CA SER A 519 14.71 42.69 9.32
C SER A 519 14.97 41.19 9.43
N VAL A 520 16.11 40.81 10.00
CA VAL A 520 16.48 39.41 10.31
C VAL A 520 15.69 38.88 11.53
N THR A 521 14.65 39.58 12.01
CA THR A 521 13.86 39.08 13.14
C THR A 521 13.09 37.82 12.74
N SER A 522 13.10 36.83 13.64
CA SER A 522 12.35 35.57 13.56
C SER A 522 10.89 35.79 13.16
N MET A 523 10.22 34.75 12.65
CA MET A 523 8.77 34.79 12.33
C MET A 523 7.91 35.24 13.51
N THR A 524 8.42 35.15 14.74
CA THR A 524 7.76 35.59 15.99
C THR A 524 8.08 37.02 16.41
N GLY A 525 9.06 37.69 15.79
CA GLY A 525 9.39 39.11 16.07
C GLY A 525 10.17 39.37 17.36
N SER A 526 10.87 38.37 17.90
CA SER A 526 11.54 38.40 19.21
C SER A 526 12.94 37.75 19.17
N ASP A 527 13.77 38.01 20.19
CA ASP A 527 15.09 37.36 20.43
C ASP A 527 14.94 35.89 20.92
N ASP A 528 13.89 35.20 20.49
CA ASP A 528 13.60 33.80 20.84
C ASP A 528 14.39 32.87 19.92
N GLU A 529 15.01 31.82 20.48
CA GLU A 529 15.87 30.89 19.72
C GLU A 529 15.06 29.79 18.99
N GLY A 530 13.78 29.66 19.36
CA GLY A 530 12.88 28.62 18.86
C GLY A 530 11.49 28.70 19.48
N ILE A 531 10.66 27.72 19.15
CA ILE A 531 9.31 27.54 19.72
C ILE A 531 9.39 26.48 20.82
N LEU A 532 8.87 26.81 22.00
CA LEU A 532 8.73 25.91 23.13
C LEU A 532 7.26 25.47 23.24
N VAL A 533 7.01 24.16 23.26
CA VAL A 533 5.68 23.57 23.50
C VAL A 533 5.76 22.51 24.59
N HIS A 534 4.62 21.95 24.98
CA HIS A 534 4.55 20.89 25.98
C HIS A 534 3.72 19.72 25.45
N ARG A 535 4.36 18.57 25.30
CA ARG A 535 3.74 17.34 24.80
C ARG A 535 3.08 16.59 25.96
N TYR A 536 1.79 16.33 25.83
CA TYR A 536 1.03 15.54 26.79
C TYR A 536 0.14 14.52 26.06
N ILE A 537 0.30 13.23 26.33
CA ILE A 537 -0.54 12.14 25.82
C ILE A 537 -1.03 11.30 27.00
N PRO A 538 -2.35 11.22 27.24
CA PRO A 538 -2.89 10.40 28.32
C PRO A 538 -2.80 8.91 27.96
N SER A 539 -2.63 8.05 28.97
CA SER A 539 -2.72 6.61 28.82
C SER A 539 -4.16 6.16 28.49
N VAL A 540 -4.28 5.13 27.64
CA VAL A 540 -5.57 4.53 27.29
C VAL A 540 -6.14 3.71 28.46
N GLY A 541 -7.46 3.77 28.69
CA GLY A 541 -8.18 2.96 29.68
C GLY A 541 -8.72 3.76 30.88
N ARG A 542 -9.88 3.34 31.42
CA ARG A 542 -10.57 4.07 32.51
C ARG A 542 -9.74 4.06 33.79
N GLU A 543 -9.10 2.94 34.08
CA GLU A 543 -8.17 2.69 35.20
C GLU A 543 -6.87 3.50 35.10
N ASN A 544 -6.56 4.03 33.92
CA ASN A 544 -5.38 4.86 33.68
C ASN A 544 -5.70 6.36 33.65
N LYS A 545 -6.92 6.77 34.03
CA LYS A 545 -7.29 8.19 34.12
C LYS A 545 -6.29 8.95 35.00
N GLY A 546 -5.67 9.97 34.43
CA GLY A 546 -4.64 10.80 35.09
C GLY A 546 -3.20 10.30 34.90
N LYS A 547 -2.99 9.13 34.27
CA LYS A 547 -1.68 8.64 33.85
C LYS A 547 -1.38 9.05 32.41
N THR A 548 -0.09 9.12 32.09
CA THR A 548 0.42 9.61 30.80
C THR A 548 1.31 8.60 30.12
N GLU A 549 1.23 8.56 28.79
CA GLU A 549 2.21 7.90 27.93
C GLU A 549 3.32 8.88 27.49
N ALA A 550 3.06 10.19 27.51
CA ALA A 550 4.06 11.24 27.30
C ALA A 550 3.70 12.49 28.10
N ASP A 551 4.69 13.11 28.74
CA ASP A 551 4.57 14.37 29.51
C ASP A 551 5.97 15.04 29.55
N TYR A 552 6.26 15.93 28.62
CA TYR A 552 7.56 16.62 28.54
C TYR A 552 7.52 17.87 27.66
N ALA A 553 8.45 18.80 27.91
CA ALA A 553 8.67 19.96 27.07
C ALA A 553 9.32 19.56 25.73
N VAL A 554 8.94 20.24 24.65
CA VAL A 554 9.52 20.06 23.31
C VAL A 554 9.97 21.41 22.78
N PHE A 555 11.17 21.46 22.21
CA PHE A 555 11.75 22.67 21.63
C PHE A 555 12.04 22.48 20.14
N ASP A 556 11.55 23.42 19.34
CA ASP A 556 11.82 23.50 17.91
C ASP A 556 12.71 24.72 17.61
N LYS A 557 13.98 24.47 17.30
CA LYS A 557 15.00 25.51 17.17
C LYS A 557 14.97 26.13 15.77
N PHE A 558 14.85 27.45 15.67
CA PHE A 558 14.74 28.13 14.37
C PHE A 558 15.97 27.92 13.48
N SER A 559 17.17 27.87 14.06
CA SER A 559 18.41 27.62 13.32
C SER A 559 18.50 26.23 12.70
N GLU A 560 17.66 25.28 13.14
CA GLU A 560 17.63 23.90 12.66
C GLU A 560 16.44 23.64 11.70
N ALA A 561 15.63 24.66 11.40
CA ALA A 561 14.46 24.51 10.54
C ALA A 561 14.79 24.04 9.12
N VAL A 562 13.96 23.13 8.59
CA VAL A 562 14.11 22.57 7.23
C VAL A 562 12.77 22.63 6.50
N PRO A 563 12.71 23.25 5.31
CA PRO A 563 13.67 24.22 4.78
C PRO A 563 13.75 25.49 5.66
N GLN A 564 14.85 26.22 5.54
CA GLN A 564 14.96 27.56 6.12
C GLN A 564 14.02 28.53 5.39
N ALA A 565 13.25 29.29 6.16
CA ALA A 565 12.34 30.29 5.62
C ALA A 565 13.11 31.45 4.99
N ARG A 566 12.72 31.83 3.77
CA ARG A 566 13.24 33.01 3.07
C ARG A 566 12.16 34.08 3.06
N VAL A 567 12.38 35.13 3.83
CA VAL A 567 11.52 36.33 3.82
C VAL A 567 11.73 37.08 2.51
N THR A 568 10.63 37.40 1.83
CA THR A 568 10.61 38.20 0.60
C THR A 568 10.07 39.60 0.83
N ARG A 569 9.20 39.78 1.83
CA ARG A 569 8.59 41.09 2.13
C ARG A 569 8.28 41.22 3.62
N THR A 570 8.52 42.42 4.15
CA THR A 570 8.11 42.82 5.51
C THR A 570 7.34 44.11 5.43
N LEU A 571 6.14 44.13 6.03
CA LEU A 571 5.28 45.29 6.14
C LEU A 571 5.03 45.58 7.61
N VAL A 572 5.04 46.85 8.00
CA VAL A 572 4.71 47.29 9.36
C VAL A 572 3.37 48.02 9.30
N ALA A 573 2.50 47.77 10.27
CA ALA A 573 1.19 48.41 10.36
C ALA A 573 1.28 49.73 11.13
N GLU A 574 0.50 50.72 10.70
CA GLU A 574 0.31 51.97 11.44
C GLU A 574 -0.63 51.75 12.63
N GLU A 575 -1.70 50.97 12.41
CA GLU A 575 -2.66 50.61 13.45
C GLU A 575 -2.87 49.09 13.46
N ALA A 576 -3.08 48.55 14.66
CA ALA A 576 -3.48 47.18 14.86
C ALA A 576 -4.43 47.07 16.05
N GLU A 577 -5.38 46.16 15.94
CA GLU A 577 -6.33 45.85 17.00
C GLU A 577 -6.67 44.37 16.99
N PHE A 578 -7.09 43.85 18.13
CA PHE A 578 -7.73 42.56 18.21
C PHE A 578 -8.78 42.52 19.32
N SER A 579 -9.77 41.66 19.15
CA SER A 579 -10.81 41.38 20.13
C SER A 579 -11.04 39.88 20.22
N ILE A 580 -11.27 39.39 21.44
CA ILE A 580 -11.55 37.99 21.73
C ILE A 580 -12.77 37.94 22.63
N ASP A 581 -13.80 37.22 22.19
CA ASP A 581 -15.01 36.95 22.97
C ASP A 581 -14.93 35.52 23.53
N GLY A 582 -15.01 35.40 24.86
CA GLY A 582 -15.01 34.11 25.55
C GLY A 582 -16.18 33.22 25.18
N LEU A 583 -17.31 33.83 24.80
CA LEU A 583 -18.61 33.21 24.51
C LEU A 583 -19.07 32.27 25.64
N SER A 584 -20.25 31.67 25.50
CA SER A 584 -20.75 30.67 26.45
C SER A 584 -20.25 29.25 26.15
N TRP A 585 -20.44 28.33 27.09
CA TRP A 585 -20.22 26.90 26.87
C TRP A 585 -21.12 26.32 25.77
N ASP A 586 -22.32 26.88 25.56
CA ASP A 586 -23.25 26.41 24.53
C ASP A 586 -22.79 26.84 23.13
N GLU A 587 -22.14 28.00 23.02
CA GLU A 587 -21.62 28.54 21.77
C GLU A 587 -20.26 27.94 21.39
N LEU A 588 -19.41 27.64 22.39
CA LEU A 588 -18.06 27.08 22.21
C LEU A 588 -17.79 25.85 23.11
N PRO A 589 -18.57 24.76 23.05
CA PRO A 589 -18.49 23.65 24.01
C PRO A 589 -17.10 23.01 24.14
N THR A 590 -16.35 22.89 23.04
CA THR A 590 -15.00 22.31 23.05
C THR A 590 -13.88 23.33 23.17
N LEU A 591 -14.17 24.62 23.09
CA LEU A 591 -13.15 25.70 23.05
C LEU A 591 -13.33 26.77 24.14
N HIS A 592 -14.48 26.86 24.80
CA HIS A 592 -14.81 27.91 25.77
C HIS A 592 -13.76 28.00 26.89
N HIS A 593 -13.34 26.86 27.45
CA HIS A 593 -12.30 26.83 28.49
C HIS A 593 -10.95 27.38 28.03
N VAL A 594 -10.67 27.39 26.73
CA VAL A 594 -9.49 28.02 26.13
C VAL A 594 -9.77 29.49 25.85
N ILE A 595 -10.84 29.80 25.12
CA ILE A 595 -11.11 31.15 24.63
C ILE A 595 -11.48 32.11 25.77
N SER A 596 -12.27 31.69 26.76
CA SER A 596 -12.58 32.53 27.94
C SER A 596 -11.31 32.93 28.72
N ARG A 597 -10.30 32.05 28.76
CA ARG A 597 -9.00 32.34 29.38
C ARG A 597 -8.17 33.33 28.55
N LEU A 598 -8.23 33.22 27.21
CA LEU A 598 -7.58 34.19 26.31
C LEU A 598 -8.25 35.56 26.37
N ALA A 599 -9.59 35.61 26.41
CA ALA A 599 -10.37 36.84 26.53
C ALA A 599 -10.08 37.58 27.85
N GLY A 600 -9.73 36.85 28.92
CA GLY A 600 -9.37 37.42 30.22
C GLY A 600 -7.95 38.01 30.31
N LEU A 601 -7.13 37.95 29.25
CA LEU A 601 -5.78 38.51 29.28
C LEU A 601 -5.81 40.05 29.24
N PRO A 602 -5.23 40.75 30.23
CA PRO A 602 -5.21 42.22 30.21
C PRO A 602 -4.20 42.72 29.18
N VAL A 603 -4.66 43.39 28.12
CA VAL A 603 -3.79 44.00 27.11
C VAL A 603 -3.49 45.43 27.54
N TYR A 604 -2.23 45.72 27.90
CA TYR A 604 -1.83 47.06 28.33
C TYR A 604 -1.48 47.96 27.16
N GLU A 605 -0.85 47.40 26.13
CA GLU A 605 -0.32 48.15 24.99
C GLU A 605 -0.07 47.21 23.82
N ILE A 606 -0.41 47.62 22.60
CA ILE A 606 0.06 46.97 21.37
C ILE A 606 1.41 47.60 21.02
N VAL A 607 2.46 46.78 21.01
CA VAL A 607 3.86 47.22 20.95
C VAL A 607 4.36 47.24 19.51
N GLY A 608 3.76 46.44 18.64
CA GLY A 608 4.06 46.44 17.22
C GLY A 608 3.21 45.43 16.46
N ALA A 609 3.00 45.70 15.18
CA ALA A 609 2.31 44.78 14.30
C ALA A 609 2.95 44.77 12.91
N LYS A 610 3.12 43.57 12.34
CA LYS A 610 3.79 43.38 11.05
C LYS A 610 3.19 42.25 10.25
N VAL A 611 3.37 42.29 8.93
CA VAL A 611 3.11 41.20 8.00
C VAL A 611 4.41 40.77 7.34
N VAL A 612 4.73 39.48 7.40
CA VAL A 612 5.92 38.88 6.80
C VAL A 612 5.49 37.88 5.74
N GLU A 613 6.01 38.03 4.53
CA GLU A 613 5.72 37.18 3.38
C GLU A 613 7.01 36.47 2.95
N GLY A 614 6.92 35.21 2.53
CA GLY A 614 8.10 34.46 2.14
C GLY A 614 7.84 33.08 1.54
N THR A 615 8.95 32.38 1.28
CA THR A 615 9.00 31.00 0.77
C THR A 615 9.77 30.10 1.73
N GLY A 616 9.59 28.79 1.63
CA GLY A 616 10.24 27.82 2.51
C GLY A 616 9.47 27.71 3.82
N VAL A 617 8.50 26.79 3.86
CA VAL A 617 7.73 26.50 5.07
C VAL A 617 8.40 25.35 5.78
N SER A 618 8.94 25.61 6.97
CA SER A 618 9.54 24.58 7.82
C SER A 618 8.53 23.46 8.08
N ASP A 619 8.99 22.23 7.98
CA ASP A 619 8.21 21.05 8.32
C ASP A 619 8.21 20.76 9.83
N VAL A 620 8.89 21.61 10.61
CA VAL A 620 9.06 21.60 12.07
C VAL A 620 9.60 20.27 12.61
N GLY A 621 10.33 19.51 11.76
CA GLY A 621 10.94 18.23 12.09
C GLY A 621 12.17 18.31 13.00
N SER A 622 12.68 19.52 13.29
CA SER A 622 13.73 19.77 14.28
C SER A 622 13.24 19.72 15.73
N ALA A 623 11.91 19.68 15.95
CA ALA A 623 11.33 19.63 17.28
C ALA A 623 11.78 18.37 18.04
N LYS A 624 12.33 18.56 19.24
CA LYS A 624 12.84 17.48 20.09
C LYS A 624 12.53 17.70 21.58
N PRO A 625 12.46 16.65 22.40
CA PRO A 625 12.32 16.80 23.85
C PRO A 625 13.43 17.70 24.42
N CYS A 626 13.06 18.54 25.39
CA CYS A 626 13.98 19.43 26.11
C CYS A 626 14.82 18.73 27.17
#